data_AF-A0A7T0G261-F1
#
_entry.id   AF-A0A7T0G261-F1
#
_cell.length_a   1.000
_cell.length_b   1.000
_cell.length_c   1.000
_cell.angle_alpha   90.00
_cell.angle_beta   90.00
_cell.angle_gamma   90.00
#
_symmetry.space_group_name_H-M   'P 1'
#
loop_
_entity.id
_entity.type
_entity.pdbx_description
1 polymer ?
#
loop_
_entity_poly.entity_id
_entity_poly.type
_entity_poly.pdbx_seq_one_letter_code
_entity_poly.pdbx_strand_id
1 'polypeptide(L)'
;MKRAFTILTITASLLYSALAWAHSPIYEKMGVVPPRTEKAAPLFTLENMQGQTVQFDQYFGKPLLLHFWATWCVPCREELPALQKLYESIDRNNLEIVAINIDRGNRDRVEEYIAEMGLTFPMLLDPNQKVRRNYYINGLPTSYLIGPDGTFQGFISGARNWNLQDSNALFSLLKSRQ
;
A
#
# COMPACT_ATOMS: atom_id res chain seq x y z
N MET A 1 28.59 -3.86 53.16
CA MET A 1 27.25 -3.74 52.53
C MET A 1 27.26 -2.56 51.55
N LYS A 2 27.46 -2.80 50.25
CA LYS A 2 27.22 -1.80 49.19
C LYS A 2 26.66 -2.56 47.98
N ARG A 3 25.36 -2.42 47.72
CA ARG A 3 24.72 -2.97 46.51
C ARG A 3 24.84 -1.93 45.40
N ALA A 4 25.49 -2.31 44.30
CA ALA A 4 25.60 -1.51 43.09
C ALA A 4 24.25 -1.48 42.36
N PHE A 5 23.79 -0.29 41.99
CA PHE A 5 22.63 -0.07 41.15
C PHE A 5 23.08 -0.13 39.68
N THR A 6 22.78 -1.23 39.00
CA THR A 6 22.92 -1.36 37.54
C THR A 6 21.59 -0.99 36.90
N ILE A 7 21.38 0.30 36.61
CA ILE A 7 20.25 0.75 35.79
C ILE A 7 20.77 1.88 34.87
N LEU A 8 21.36 1.56 33.72
CA LEU A 8 21.49 2.53 32.61
C LEU A 8 21.98 1.91 31.28
N THR A 9 21.26 0.97 30.66
CA THR A 9 21.61 0.55 29.27
C THR A 9 20.42 0.24 28.34
N ILE A 10 19.16 0.42 28.75
CA ILE A 10 18.01 -0.02 27.93
C ILE A 10 17.49 1.08 26.97
N THR A 11 17.82 2.36 27.18
CA THR A 11 17.24 3.47 26.39
C THR A 11 17.92 3.72 25.04
N ALA A 12 19.20 3.37 24.88
CA ALA A 12 19.94 3.63 23.64
C ALA A 12 19.60 2.66 22.49
N SER A 13 19.09 1.47 22.82
CA SER A 13 18.79 0.41 21.83
C SER A 13 17.49 0.65 21.05
N LEU A 14 16.48 1.24 21.70
CA LEU A 14 15.17 1.50 21.09
C LEU A 14 15.18 2.67 20.10
N LEU A 15 16.08 3.64 20.29
CA LEU A 15 16.26 4.75 19.34
C LEU A 15 17.06 4.33 18.10
N TYR A 16 17.98 3.37 18.23
CA TYR A 16 18.77 2.87 17.10
C TYR A 16 17.95 2.02 16.13
N SER A 17 16.99 1.26 16.62
CA SER A 17 16.14 0.43 15.75
C SER A 17 15.31 1.30 14.83
N ALA A 18 14.57 2.29 15.31
CA ALA A 18 13.69 3.12 14.47
C ALA A 18 14.40 3.84 13.30
N LEU A 19 15.66 4.27 13.48
CA LEU A 19 16.47 4.98 12.48
C LEU A 19 17.09 4.07 11.40
N ALA A 20 17.31 2.79 11.71
CA ALA A 20 17.95 1.85 10.77
C ALA A 20 17.05 1.47 9.58
N TRP A 21 15.72 1.51 9.74
CA TRP A 21 14.78 1.02 8.73
C TRP A 21 14.41 2.04 7.65
N ALA A 22 14.48 3.34 7.95
CA ALA A 22 14.25 4.39 6.96
C ALA A 22 15.27 4.33 5.80
N HIS A 23 16.42 3.68 6.04
CA HIS A 23 17.48 3.43 5.06
C HIS A 23 17.43 2.01 4.50
N SER A 24 16.26 1.35 4.52
CA SER A 24 16.14 0.02 3.92
C SER A 24 16.44 0.11 2.42
N PRO A 25 17.41 -0.68 1.89
CA PRO A 25 17.77 -0.62 0.48
C PRO A 25 16.57 -0.86 -0.45
N ILE A 26 15.59 -1.67 -0.01
CA ILE A 26 14.38 -1.91 -0.80
C ILE A 26 13.43 -0.72 -0.81
N TYR A 27 13.36 0.08 0.27
CA TYR A 27 12.58 1.32 0.28
C TYR A 27 13.17 2.33 -0.70
N GLU A 28 14.49 2.54 -0.65
CA GLU A 28 15.18 3.42 -1.60
C GLU A 28 15.00 2.94 -3.05
N LYS A 29 15.24 1.65 -3.30
CA LYS A 29 15.09 1.05 -4.64
C LYS A 29 13.68 1.19 -5.20
N MET A 30 12.66 0.98 -4.36
CA MET A 30 11.26 1.11 -4.75
C MET A 30 10.75 2.56 -4.69
N GLY A 31 11.59 3.51 -4.28
CA GLY A 31 11.20 4.92 -4.12
C GLY A 31 10.06 5.11 -3.13
N VAL A 32 10.09 4.37 -2.01
CA VAL A 32 9.15 4.48 -0.90
C VAL A 32 9.54 5.69 -0.07
N VAL A 33 8.57 6.55 0.18
CA VAL A 33 8.68 7.63 1.17
C VAL A 33 8.08 7.11 2.48
N PRO A 34 8.91 6.85 3.51
CA PRO A 34 8.42 6.36 4.80
C PRO A 34 7.63 7.46 5.54
N PRO A 35 6.74 7.09 6.47
CA PRO A 35 6.06 8.04 7.33
C PRO A 35 7.04 8.80 8.22
N ARG A 36 6.77 10.09 8.46
CA ARG A 36 7.55 10.89 9.42
C ARG A 36 7.28 10.49 10.87
N THR A 37 6.07 10.02 11.13
CA THR A 37 5.59 9.58 12.44
C THR A 37 4.64 8.41 12.21
N GLU A 38 4.59 7.49 13.16
CA GLU A 38 3.62 6.39 13.12
C GLU A 38 2.19 6.93 13.07
N LYS A 39 1.39 6.36 12.17
CA LYS A 39 0.00 6.77 11.95
C LYS A 39 -0.79 5.60 11.38
N ALA A 40 -2.04 5.45 11.79
CA ALA A 40 -2.97 4.54 11.13
C ALA A 40 -3.34 5.04 9.71
N ALA A 41 -3.54 4.12 8.77
CA ALA A 41 -4.12 4.45 7.49
C ALA A 41 -5.58 4.95 7.67
N PRO A 42 -6.04 5.97 6.92
CA PRO A 42 -7.42 6.42 7.00
C PRO A 42 -8.41 5.31 6.62
N LEU A 43 -9.33 4.97 7.51
CA LEU A 43 -10.38 3.99 7.21
C LEU A 43 -11.28 4.48 6.07
N PHE A 44 -11.78 3.54 5.27
CA PHE A 44 -12.76 3.82 4.24
C PHE A 44 -13.80 2.71 4.09
N THR A 45 -14.88 3.10 3.43
CA THR A 45 -15.92 2.20 2.93
C THR A 45 -16.20 2.63 1.50
N LEU A 46 -16.03 1.71 0.56
CA LEU A 46 -16.23 1.93 -0.88
C LEU A 46 -17.07 0.79 -1.47
N GLU A 47 -17.54 0.98 -2.70
CA GLU A 47 -18.14 -0.10 -3.48
C GLU A 47 -17.10 -0.73 -4.41
N ASN A 48 -17.22 -2.03 -4.64
CA ASN A 48 -16.48 -2.73 -5.69
C ASN A 48 -17.23 -2.73 -7.03
N MET A 49 -16.62 -3.35 -8.05
CA MET A 49 -17.22 -3.48 -9.39
C MET A 49 -18.49 -4.34 -9.45
N GLN A 50 -18.85 -5.04 -8.37
CA GLN A 50 -20.10 -5.79 -8.24
C GLN A 50 -21.18 -5.01 -7.45
N GLY A 51 -20.88 -3.77 -7.02
CA GLY A 51 -21.76 -2.96 -6.18
C GLY A 51 -21.81 -3.41 -4.72
N GLN A 52 -20.89 -4.28 -4.30
CA GLN A 52 -20.80 -4.72 -2.91
C GLN A 52 -20.02 -3.69 -2.11
N THR A 53 -20.51 -3.40 -0.90
CA THR A 53 -19.80 -2.57 0.06
C THR A 53 -18.59 -3.28 0.62
N VAL A 54 -17.43 -2.65 0.53
CA VAL A 54 -16.13 -3.11 1.01
C VAL A 54 -15.65 -2.16 2.09
N GLN A 55 -15.42 -2.70 3.29
CA GLN A 55 -14.83 -1.97 4.42
C GLN A 55 -13.32 -2.21 4.48
N PHE A 56 -12.55 -1.19 4.87
CA PHE A 56 -11.09 -1.29 4.91
C PHE A 56 -10.55 -2.34 5.92
N ASP A 57 -11.22 -2.51 7.05
CA ASP A 57 -10.80 -3.39 8.14
C ASP A 57 -10.76 -4.88 7.75
N GLN A 58 -11.48 -5.29 6.70
CA GLN A 58 -11.39 -6.65 6.16
C GLN A 58 -9.99 -7.01 5.64
N TYR A 59 -9.13 -6.01 5.41
CA TYR A 59 -7.76 -6.21 4.94
C TYR A 59 -6.74 -6.35 6.08
N PHE A 60 -7.16 -6.30 7.35
CA PHE A 60 -6.27 -6.59 8.47
C PHE A 60 -5.77 -8.04 8.47
N GLY A 61 -4.62 -8.27 9.11
CA GLY A 61 -3.96 -9.57 9.22
C GLY A 61 -2.92 -9.86 8.14
N LYS A 62 -2.84 -9.05 7.07
CA LYS A 62 -1.76 -9.10 6.07
C LYS A 62 -1.37 -7.71 5.57
N PRO A 63 -0.14 -7.51 5.08
CA PRO A 63 0.22 -6.26 4.44
C PRO A 63 -0.70 -5.97 3.25
N LEU A 64 -0.91 -4.68 2.99
CA LEU A 64 -1.77 -4.19 1.91
C LEU A 64 -1.02 -3.17 1.05
N LEU A 65 -1.02 -3.40 -0.25
CA LEU A 65 -0.69 -2.41 -1.27
C LEU A 65 -1.99 -1.75 -1.76
N LEU A 66 -2.22 -0.51 -1.37
CA LEU A 66 -3.39 0.26 -1.79
C LEU A 66 -3.01 1.20 -2.94
N HIS A 67 -3.45 0.89 -4.16
CA HIS A 67 -3.02 1.56 -5.38
C HIS A 67 -4.11 2.51 -5.92
N PHE A 68 -3.81 3.80 -6.01
CA PHE A 68 -4.71 4.79 -6.58
C PHE A 68 -4.40 4.99 -8.07
N TRP A 69 -5.44 4.94 -8.91
CA TRP A 69 -5.32 5.08 -10.36
C TRP A 69 -6.57 5.68 -11.01
N ALA A 70 -6.51 5.91 -12.32
CA ALA A 70 -7.59 6.44 -13.14
C ALA A 70 -7.47 5.96 -14.59
N THR A 71 -8.58 5.87 -15.34
CA THR A 71 -8.55 5.36 -16.73
C THR A 71 -7.86 6.31 -17.70
N TRP A 72 -7.80 7.60 -17.36
CA TRP A 72 -7.12 8.65 -18.12
C TRP A 72 -5.65 8.85 -17.72
N CYS A 73 -5.18 8.15 -16.68
CA CYS A 73 -3.80 8.24 -16.20
C CYS A 73 -2.90 7.31 -17.01
N VAL A 74 -2.21 7.84 -18.03
CA VAL A 74 -1.28 7.07 -18.87
C VAL A 74 -0.27 6.23 -18.07
N PRO A 75 0.50 6.78 -17.10
CA PRO A 75 1.46 5.97 -16.36
C PRO A 75 0.80 4.88 -15.50
N CYS A 76 -0.43 5.09 -15.03
CA CYS A 76 -1.18 4.06 -14.33
C CYS A 76 -1.46 2.87 -15.25
N ARG A 77 -1.94 3.14 -16.47
CA ARG A 77 -2.24 2.12 -17.47
C ARG A 77 -1.03 1.26 -17.84
N GLU A 78 0.15 1.87 -17.89
CA GLU A 78 1.41 1.17 -18.17
C GLU A 78 1.84 0.27 -17.00
N GLU A 79 1.49 0.65 -15.76
CA GLU A 79 1.86 -0.06 -14.54
C GLU A 79 0.92 -1.22 -14.20
N LEU A 80 -0.38 -1.10 -14.49
CA LEU A 80 -1.40 -2.09 -14.12
C LEU A 80 -1.10 -3.53 -14.64
N PRO A 81 -0.57 -3.75 -15.86
CA PRO A 81 -0.16 -5.09 -16.29
C PRO A 81 0.94 -5.71 -15.42
N ALA A 82 1.89 -4.91 -14.95
CA ALA A 82 2.95 -5.40 -14.06
C ALA A 82 2.37 -5.74 -12.67
N LEU A 83 1.46 -4.92 -12.16
CA LEU A 83 0.72 -5.23 -10.93
C LEU A 83 -0.13 -6.50 -11.05
N GLN A 84 -0.78 -6.72 -12.19
CA GLN A 84 -1.56 -7.94 -12.45
C GLN A 84 -0.67 -9.19 -12.44
N LYS A 85 0.48 -9.15 -13.13
CA LYS A 85 1.46 -10.25 -13.11
C LYS A 85 2.00 -10.53 -11.70
N LEU A 86 2.26 -9.48 -10.94
CA LEU A 86 2.64 -9.60 -9.53
C LEU A 86 1.50 -10.28 -8.75
N TYR A 87 0.26 -9.84 -8.92
CA TYR A 87 -0.91 -10.37 -8.21
C TYR A 87 -1.12 -11.88 -8.47
N GLU A 88 -0.87 -12.34 -9.69
CA GLU A 88 -0.92 -13.76 -10.05
C GLU A 88 0.22 -14.59 -9.44
N SER A 89 1.34 -13.94 -9.14
CA SER A 89 2.56 -14.60 -8.67
C SER A 89 2.70 -14.63 -7.14
N ILE A 90 1.95 -13.79 -6.41
CA ILE A 90 2.01 -13.70 -4.95
C ILE A 90 1.05 -14.68 -4.28
N ASP A 91 1.42 -15.14 -3.09
CA ASP A 91 0.47 -15.77 -2.17
C ASP A 91 -0.38 -14.68 -1.49
N ARG A 92 -1.69 -14.72 -1.73
CA ARG A 92 -2.65 -13.73 -1.20
C ARG A 92 -2.90 -13.84 0.31
N ASN A 93 -2.44 -14.92 0.95
CA ASN A 93 -2.39 -14.98 2.42
C ASN A 93 -1.27 -14.10 2.99
N ASN A 94 -0.29 -13.77 2.14
CA ASN A 94 0.93 -13.09 2.51
C ASN A 94 0.93 -11.60 2.12
N LEU A 95 0.04 -11.16 1.24
CA LEU A 95 -0.14 -9.77 0.81
C LEU A 95 -1.51 -9.63 0.14
N GLU A 96 -2.14 -8.48 0.27
CA GLU A 96 -3.23 -8.07 -0.63
C GLU A 96 -2.84 -6.86 -1.48
N ILE A 97 -3.33 -6.83 -2.72
CA ILE A 97 -3.29 -5.65 -3.58
C ILE A 97 -4.72 -5.19 -3.80
N VAL A 98 -5.02 -3.93 -3.52
CA VAL A 98 -6.33 -3.33 -3.76
C VAL A 98 -6.14 -2.07 -4.56
N ALA A 99 -6.87 -1.94 -5.67
CA ALA A 99 -6.84 -0.74 -6.49
C ALA A 99 -8.08 0.12 -6.25
N ILE A 100 -7.89 1.42 -6.03
CA ILE A 100 -8.94 2.42 -5.94
C ILE A 100 -8.91 3.26 -7.21
N ASN A 101 -9.97 3.15 -8.01
CA ASN A 101 -10.20 4.01 -9.16
C ASN A 101 -10.85 5.34 -8.72
N ILE A 102 -10.33 6.47 -9.21
CA ILE A 102 -10.79 7.81 -8.84
C ILE A 102 -11.55 8.56 -9.95
N ASP A 103 -11.98 7.87 -11.01
CA ASP A 103 -12.74 8.47 -12.10
C ASP A 103 -14.07 9.02 -11.56
N ARG A 104 -14.40 10.26 -11.94
CA ARG A 104 -15.65 10.91 -11.52
C ARG A 104 -16.80 10.40 -12.39
N GLY A 105 -17.35 9.24 -12.02
CA GLY A 105 -18.42 8.57 -12.75
C GLY A 105 -17.92 7.66 -13.88
N ASN A 106 -18.87 7.17 -14.69
CA ASN A 106 -18.63 6.23 -15.80
C ASN A 106 -17.99 4.89 -15.37
N ARG A 107 -18.73 4.17 -14.50
CA ARG A 107 -18.38 2.81 -14.07
C ARG A 107 -18.15 1.87 -15.27
N ASP A 108 -18.96 2.00 -16.31
CA ASP A 108 -18.90 1.15 -17.51
C ASP A 108 -17.52 1.26 -18.20
N ARG A 109 -16.95 2.46 -18.31
CA ARG A 109 -15.59 2.65 -18.84
C ARG A 109 -14.52 2.00 -17.96
N VAL A 110 -14.70 2.05 -16.64
CA VAL A 110 -13.77 1.39 -15.71
C VAL A 110 -13.88 -0.13 -15.86
N GLU A 111 -15.09 -0.65 -16.01
CA GLU A 111 -15.36 -2.08 -16.22
C GLU A 111 -14.78 -2.58 -17.55
N GLU A 112 -15.03 -1.87 -18.65
CA GLU A 112 -14.46 -2.18 -19.96
C GLU A 112 -12.93 -2.22 -19.89
N TYR A 113 -12.31 -1.24 -19.23
CA TYR A 113 -10.87 -1.19 -19.09
C TYR A 113 -10.30 -2.36 -18.26
N ILE A 114 -10.97 -2.73 -17.17
CA ILE A 114 -10.60 -3.87 -16.34
C ILE A 114 -10.68 -5.17 -17.15
N ALA A 115 -11.74 -5.33 -17.95
CA ALA A 115 -11.95 -6.50 -18.79
C ALA A 115 -10.91 -6.58 -19.92
N GLU A 116 -10.65 -5.48 -20.63
CA GLU A 116 -9.65 -5.40 -21.70
C GLU A 116 -8.25 -5.79 -21.20
N MET A 117 -7.91 -5.32 -19.99
CA MET A 117 -6.59 -5.54 -19.39
C MET A 117 -6.49 -6.84 -18.59
N GLY A 118 -7.59 -7.58 -18.42
CA GLY A 118 -7.63 -8.83 -17.65
C GLY A 118 -7.26 -8.66 -16.17
N LEU A 119 -7.61 -7.52 -15.56
CA LEU A 119 -7.26 -7.25 -14.16
C LEU A 119 -8.16 -8.04 -13.20
N THR A 120 -7.56 -8.68 -12.20
CA THR A 120 -8.29 -9.60 -11.29
C THR A 120 -8.10 -9.29 -9.80
N PHE A 121 -7.21 -8.36 -9.45
CA PHE A 121 -7.13 -7.87 -8.07
C PHE A 121 -8.39 -7.05 -7.69
N PRO A 122 -8.75 -7.01 -6.39
CA PRO A 122 -9.86 -6.21 -5.91
C PRO A 122 -9.83 -4.76 -6.41
N MET A 123 -10.93 -4.35 -7.04
CA MET A 123 -11.11 -3.00 -7.57
C MET A 123 -12.24 -2.30 -6.84
N LEU A 124 -11.95 -1.12 -6.29
CA LEU A 124 -12.89 -0.26 -5.58
C LEU A 124 -13.05 1.08 -6.30
N LEU A 125 -14.22 1.68 -6.15
CA LEU A 125 -14.61 2.92 -6.83
C LEU A 125 -14.69 4.08 -5.83
N ASP A 126 -13.96 5.17 -6.07
CA ASP A 126 -14.02 6.43 -5.30
C ASP A 126 -14.48 7.61 -6.18
N PRO A 127 -15.71 7.56 -6.74
CA PRO A 127 -16.16 8.54 -7.74
C PRO A 127 -16.34 9.96 -7.17
N ASN A 128 -16.54 10.08 -5.86
CA ASN A 128 -16.62 11.36 -5.15
C ASN A 128 -15.25 11.84 -4.63
N GLN A 129 -14.19 11.08 -4.90
CA GLN A 129 -12.80 11.35 -4.51
C GLN A 129 -12.61 11.55 -3.00
N LYS A 130 -13.50 10.99 -2.17
CA LYS A 130 -13.44 11.15 -0.71
C LYS A 130 -12.23 10.43 -0.16
N VAL A 131 -12.00 9.18 -0.58
CA VAL A 131 -10.86 8.39 -0.11
C VAL A 131 -9.55 8.98 -0.63
N ARG A 132 -9.51 9.39 -1.91
CA ARG A 132 -8.40 10.14 -2.51
C ARG A 132 -7.98 11.33 -1.66
N ARG A 133 -8.95 12.15 -1.20
CA ARG A 133 -8.68 13.32 -0.35
C ARG A 133 -8.19 12.93 1.05
N ASN A 134 -8.80 11.92 1.67
CA ASN A 134 -8.40 11.45 3.00
C ASN A 134 -6.98 10.88 3.02
N TYR A 135 -6.55 10.28 1.90
CA TYR A 135 -5.20 9.80 1.67
C TYR A 135 -4.27 10.86 1.06
N TYR A 136 -4.68 12.13 0.98
CA TYR A 136 -3.86 13.23 0.46
C TYR A 136 -3.23 12.95 -0.93
N ILE A 137 -3.93 12.22 -1.79
CA ILE A 137 -3.44 11.84 -3.12
C ILE A 137 -3.56 13.03 -4.07
N ASN A 138 -2.41 13.63 -4.39
CA ASN A 138 -2.31 14.79 -5.29
C ASN A 138 -1.87 14.45 -6.71
N GLY A 139 -1.39 13.21 -6.93
CA GLY A 139 -0.91 12.75 -8.23
C GLY A 139 -1.13 11.25 -8.40
N LEU A 140 -1.11 10.79 -9.65
CA LEU A 140 -1.29 9.40 -10.01
C LEU A 140 -0.13 8.89 -10.89
N PRO A 141 0.17 7.58 -10.84
CA PRO A 141 -0.30 6.64 -9.83
C PRO A 141 0.31 6.96 -8.45
N THR A 142 -0.36 6.54 -7.39
CA THR A 142 0.20 6.56 -6.03
C THR A 142 -0.16 5.26 -5.33
N SER A 143 0.82 4.59 -4.75
CA SER A 143 0.62 3.36 -3.98
C SER A 143 0.96 3.58 -2.51
N TYR A 144 0.06 3.19 -1.61
CA TYR A 144 0.25 3.20 -0.17
C TYR A 144 0.62 1.79 0.32
N LEU A 145 1.59 1.74 1.22
CA LEU A 145 2.00 0.53 1.92
C LEU A 145 1.40 0.55 3.32
N ILE A 146 0.67 -0.49 3.65
CA ILE A 146 -0.07 -0.61 4.91
C ILE A 146 0.32 -1.92 5.56
N GLY A 147 0.64 -1.86 6.86
CA GLY A 147 0.99 -3.01 7.68
C GLY A 147 -0.24 -3.88 8.02
N PRO A 148 -0.04 -5.10 8.53
CA PRO A 148 -1.15 -6.01 8.81
C PRO A 148 -2.09 -5.54 9.93
N ASP A 149 -1.68 -4.58 10.74
CA ASP A 149 -2.48 -3.91 11.79
C ASP A 149 -3.16 -2.62 11.30
N GLY A 150 -3.05 -2.28 10.01
CA GLY A 150 -3.59 -1.05 9.44
C GLY A 150 -2.69 0.18 9.60
N THR A 151 -1.46 0.02 10.09
CA THR A 151 -0.50 1.13 10.19
C THR A 151 0.00 1.56 8.81
N PHE A 152 0.16 2.86 8.60
CA PHE A 152 0.74 3.43 7.39
C PHE A 152 2.26 3.26 7.42
N GLN A 153 2.80 2.54 6.45
CA GLN A 153 4.23 2.17 6.38
C GLN A 153 5.01 2.98 5.35
N GLY A 154 4.32 3.69 4.46
CA GLY A 154 4.92 4.59 3.48
C GLY A 154 4.11 4.66 2.21
N PHE A 155 4.51 5.53 1.28
CA PHE A 155 3.87 5.65 -0.02
C PHE A 155 4.88 5.76 -1.15
N ILE A 156 4.43 5.47 -2.36
CA ILE A 156 5.20 5.52 -3.60
C ILE A 156 4.43 6.42 -4.55
N SER A 157 5.09 7.45 -5.07
CA SER A 157 4.53 8.33 -6.11
C SER A 157 5.09 7.97 -7.48
N GLY A 158 4.22 7.92 -8.49
CA GLY A 158 4.54 7.55 -9.85
C GLY A 158 4.69 6.04 -10.05
N ALA A 159 4.73 5.62 -11.32
CA ALA A 159 4.76 4.21 -11.69
C ALA A 159 6.03 3.51 -11.19
N ARG A 160 5.94 2.21 -10.92
CA ARG A 160 7.04 1.32 -10.55
C ARG A 160 7.06 0.05 -11.37
N ASN A 161 8.26 -0.52 -11.47
CA ASN A 161 8.44 -1.89 -11.93
C ASN A 161 8.17 -2.85 -10.76
N TRP A 162 6.94 -3.34 -10.66
CA TRP A 162 6.48 -4.31 -9.68
C TRP A 162 6.98 -5.73 -9.97
N ASN A 163 8.29 -5.89 -10.17
CA ASN A 163 8.89 -7.22 -10.34
C ASN A 163 8.77 -8.03 -9.05
N LEU A 164 8.65 -9.34 -9.18
CA LEU A 164 8.36 -10.24 -8.06
C LEU A 164 9.44 -10.19 -6.97
N GLN A 165 10.72 -10.09 -7.33
CA GLN A 165 11.83 -10.10 -6.37
C GLN A 165 11.79 -8.90 -5.44
N ASP A 166 11.74 -7.69 -6.01
CA ASP A 166 11.74 -6.44 -5.24
C ASP A 166 10.44 -6.28 -4.46
N SER A 167 9.31 -6.66 -5.07
CA SER A 167 8.02 -6.64 -4.41
C SER A 167 8.00 -7.57 -3.20
N ASN A 168 8.48 -8.81 -3.33
CA ASN A 168 8.57 -9.75 -2.20
C ASN A 168 9.49 -9.24 -1.08
N ALA A 169 10.63 -8.63 -1.43
CA ALA A 169 11.51 -8.01 -0.45
C ALA A 169 10.81 -6.87 0.30
N LEU A 170 10.07 -6.02 -0.42
CA LEU A 170 9.31 -4.91 0.16
C LEU A 170 8.24 -5.42 1.13
N PHE A 171 7.45 -6.40 0.73
CA PHE A 171 6.34 -6.91 1.54
C PHE A 171 6.78 -7.76 2.72
N SER A 172 7.90 -8.48 2.59
CA SER A 172 8.50 -9.19 3.73
C SER A 172 8.88 -8.22 4.85
N LEU A 173 9.42 -7.04 4.49
CA LEU A 173 9.73 -5.98 5.44
C LEU A 173 8.48 -5.39 6.11
N LEU A 174 7.34 -5.31 5.40
CA LEU A 174 6.09 -4.83 6.01
C LEU A 174 5.53 -5.78 7.07
N LYS A 175 5.77 -7.08 6.94
CA LYS A 175 5.35 -8.08 7.95
C LYS A 175 6.19 -8.02 9.21
N SER A 176 7.49 -7.78 9.08
CA SER A 176 8.40 -7.77 10.23
C SER A 176 8.27 -6.53 11.12
N ARG A 177 7.40 -5.57 10.76
CA ARG A 177 7.15 -4.33 11.51
C ARG A 177 6.06 -4.45 12.58
N GLN A 178 5.72 -5.68 12.98
CA GLN A 178 4.77 -6.00 14.04
C GLN A 178 5.50 -6.49 15.30
#